data_AF-A0A9P0MF73-F1
#
_entry.id   AF-A0A9P0MF73-F1
#
_cell.length_a   1.000
_cell.length_b   1.000
_cell.length_c   1.000
_cell.angle_alpha   90.00
_cell.angle_beta   90.00
_cell.angle_gamma   90.00
#
_symmetry.space_group_name_H-M   'P 1'
#
loop_
_entity.id
_entity.type
_entity.pdbx_description
1 polymer ?
#
loop_
_entity_poly.entity_id
_entity_poly.type
_entity_poly.pdbx_seq_one_letter_code
_entity_poly.pdbx_strand_id
1 'polypeptide(L)' 'MMHSMNDPASMLSGMMSFDSISLYEQPKPRFIFKMPRVVPDQKAKFESDELFRRLSRESEVSLKDGEE' A
#
# COMPACT_ATOMS: atom_id res chain seq x y z
N MET A 1 -16.90 5.41 -30.45
CA MET A 1 -17.17 3.96 -30.51
C MET A 1 -15.94 3.25 -29.99
N MET A 2 -16.16 2.36 -29.03
CA MET A 2 -15.15 1.61 -28.29
C MET A 2 -14.52 0.52 -29.20
N HIS A 3 -13.27 0.14 -28.89
CA HIS A 3 -12.57 -1.10 -29.24
C HIS A 3 -11.96 -1.29 -30.65
N SER A 4 -10.63 -1.31 -30.68
CA SER A 4 -9.88 -2.47 -31.20
C SER A 4 -8.47 -2.52 -30.60
N MET A 5 -8.33 -3.32 -29.54
CA MET A 5 -7.05 -3.86 -29.09
C MET A 5 -6.58 -4.90 -30.10
N ASN A 6 -5.92 -4.49 -31.18
CA ASN A 6 -5.24 -5.44 -32.06
C ASN A 6 -4.09 -4.76 -32.80
N ASP A 7 -3.12 -4.23 -32.06
CA ASP A 7 -1.87 -3.76 -32.66
C ASP A 7 -0.74 -4.74 -32.31
N PRO A 8 -0.26 -5.57 -33.26
CA PRO A 8 0.82 -6.53 -33.03
C PRO A 8 2.13 -5.86 -32.59
N ALA A 9 2.26 -4.53 -32.73
CA ALA A 9 3.38 -3.75 -32.21
C ALA A 9 3.47 -3.77 -30.67
N SER A 10 2.35 -3.86 -29.95
CA SER A 10 2.37 -3.89 -28.47
C SER A 10 2.89 -5.21 -27.90
N MET A 11 2.76 -6.32 -28.64
CA MET A 11 3.31 -7.62 -28.20
C MET A 11 4.81 -7.72 -28.47
N LEU A 12 5.32 -7.08 -29.53
CA LEU A 12 6.76 -7.05 -29.82
C LEU A 12 7.57 -6.22 -28.80
N SER A 13 6.93 -5.23 -28.17
CA SER A 13 7.52 -4.48 -27.04
C SER A 13 7.87 -5.36 -25.83
N GLY A 14 7.32 -6.58 -25.74
CA GLY A 14 7.56 -7.50 -24.63
C GLY A 14 8.77 -8.42 -24.79
N MET A 15 9.40 -8.52 -25.98
CA MET A 15 10.38 -9.60 -26.21
C MET A 15 11.70 -9.22 -26.86
N MET A 16 11.90 -8.02 -27.40
CA MET A 16 13.23 -7.57 -27.82
C MET A 16 13.36 -6.05 -27.70
N SER A 17 14.32 -5.57 -26.91
CA SER A 17 15.44 -4.80 -27.47
C SER A 17 16.32 -4.21 -26.37
N PHE A 18 17.54 -4.73 -26.41
CA PHE A 18 18.79 -4.19 -25.92
C PHE A 18 18.89 -2.67 -26.03
N ASP A 19 19.39 -2.08 -24.95
CA ASP A 19 20.06 -0.79 -24.80
C ASP A 19 20.32 0.01 -26.09
N SER A 20 19.56 1.09 -26.30
CA SER A 20 20.13 2.39 -26.71
C SER A 20 19.05 3.47 -26.79
N ILE A 21 19.27 4.53 -26.02
CA ILE A 21 18.71 5.88 -26.23
C ILE A 21 17.28 6.08 -25.67
N SER A 22 17.13 5.83 -24.36
CA SER A 22 16.42 6.78 -23.50
C SER A 22 17.42 7.88 -23.08
N LEU A 23 17.78 8.76 -24.02
CA LEU A 23 18.58 9.94 -23.70
C LEU A 23 17.68 10.96 -23.00
N TYR A 24 17.77 10.98 -21.67
CA TYR A 24 17.30 12.04 -20.77
C TYR A 24 15.82 12.07 -20.36
N GLU A 25 15.21 10.93 -20.07
CA GLU A 25 14.12 10.95 -19.07
C GLU A 25 14.72 10.67 -17.70
N GLN A 26 15.03 11.73 -16.96
CA GLN A 26 15.34 11.65 -15.54
C GLN A 26 14.16 10.94 -14.85
N PRO A 27 14.33 9.75 -14.23
CA PRO A 27 13.27 9.14 -13.46
C PRO A 27 12.92 10.09 -12.32
N LYS A 28 11.80 10.81 -12.48
CA LYS A 28 11.32 11.81 -11.52
C LYS A 28 11.34 11.17 -10.12
N PRO A 29 12.13 11.68 -9.16
CA PRO A 29 12.20 11.10 -7.83
C PRO A 29 10.81 11.05 -7.24
N ARG A 30 10.23 9.85 -7.16
CA ARG A 30 8.99 9.65 -6.43
C ARG A 30 9.40 9.70 -4.97
N PHE A 31 9.22 10.85 -4.34
CA PHE A 31 9.32 10.99 -2.90
C PHE A 31 8.20 10.15 -2.28
N ILE A 32 8.49 8.87 -2.05
CA ILE A 32 7.61 7.99 -1.30
C ILE A 32 7.88 8.32 0.17
N PHE A 33 7.21 9.36 0.66
CA PHE A 33 6.98 9.49 2.09
C PHE A 33 6.14 8.30 2.51
N LYS A 34 6.79 7.23 2.97
CA LYS A 34 6.09 6.07 3.53
C LYS A 34 5.47 6.55 4.83
N MET A 35 4.16 6.80 4.80
CA MET A 35 3.39 7.07 6.00
C MET A 35 3.50 5.86 6.95
N PRO A 36 4.04 6.03 8.17
CA PRO A 36 4.19 4.93 9.11
C PRO A 36 2.81 4.39 9.48
N ARG A 37 2.63 3.08 9.30
CA ARG A 37 1.38 2.40 9.68
C ARG A 37 1.21 2.25 11.18
N VAL A 38 2.31 2.36 11.92
CA VAL A 38 2.42 2.01 13.33
C VAL A 38 3.27 3.07 14.03
N VAL A 39 3.00 3.33 15.30
CA VAL A 39 3.86 4.20 16.11
C VAL A 39 5.23 3.58 16.32
N PRO A 40 6.32 4.37 16.44
CA PRO A 40 7.69 3.84 16.53
C PRO A 40 7.92 2.87 17.70
N ASP A 41 7.44 3.21 18.89
CA ASP A 41 7.50 2.32 20.06
C ASP A 41 6.12 1.70 20.32
N GLN A 42 5.89 0.57 19.66
CA GLN A 42 4.66 -0.22 19.81
C GLN A 42 4.46 -0.71 21.23
N LYS A 43 5.55 -1.10 21.91
CA LYS A 43 5.48 -1.69 23.25
C LYS A 43 5.06 -0.63 24.27
N ALA A 44 5.74 0.52 24.27
CA ALA A 44 5.39 1.61 25.18
C ALA A 44 3.96 2.12 24.94
N LYS A 45 3.52 2.23 23.68
CA LYS A 45 2.14 2.60 23.37
C LYS A 45 1.14 1.58 23.92
N PHE A 46 1.40 0.29 23.77
CA PHE A 46 0.53 -0.75 24.30
C PHE A 46 0.45 -0.73 25.83
N GLU A 47 1.59 -0.58 26.51
CA GLU A 47 1.66 -0.65 27.98
C GLU A 47 1.12 0.61 28.68
N SER A 48 1.32 1.80 28.08
CA SER A 48 0.97 3.08 28.71
C SER A 48 -0.43 3.60 28.36
N ASP A 49 -1.02 3.19 27.24
CA ASP A 49 -2.32 3.72 26.83
C ASP A 49 -3.47 3.16 27.68
N GLU A 50 -4.35 4.02 28.18
CA GLU A 50 -5.50 3.64 29.01
C GLU A 50 -6.47 2.70 28.28
N LEU A 51 -6.66 2.86 26.96
CA LEU A 51 -7.54 2.01 26.17
C LEU A 51 -7.02 0.58 26.13
N PHE A 52 -5.74 0.42 25.79
CA PHE A 52 -5.11 -0.90 25.74
C PHE A 52 -5.07 -1.53 27.13
N ARG A 53 -4.71 -0.78 28.18
CA ARG A 53 -4.70 -1.31 29.55
C ARG A 53 -6.05 -1.86 30.00
N ARG A 54 -7.16 -1.18 29.68
CA ARG A 54 -8.51 -1.64 30.03
C ARG A 54 -8.91 -2.92 29.30
N LEU A 55 -8.53 -3.05 28.04
CA LEU A 55 -8.91 -4.18 27.17
C LEU A 55 -7.88 -5.32 27.17
N SER A 56 -6.77 -5.20 27.90
CA SER A 56 -5.70 -6.21 27.95
C SER A 56 -6.06 -7.45 28.77
N ARG A 57 -7.12 -7.40 29.58
CA ARG A 57 -7.57 -8.51 30.43
C ARG A 57 -8.77 -9.20 29.81
N GLU A 58 -9.05 -10.42 30.28
CA GLU A 58 -10.27 -11.13 29.91
C GLU A 58 -11.51 -10.29 30.26
N SER A 59 -12.31 -9.99 29.24
CA SER A 59 -13.55 -9.22 29.35
C SER A 59 -14.61 -9.84 28.44
N GLU A 60 -15.88 -9.73 28.83
CA GLU A 60 -17.00 -10.15 27.98
C GLU A 60 -17.01 -9.36 26.68
N VAL A 61 -17.15 -10.07 25.56
CA VAL A 61 -17.29 -9.47 24.22
C VAL A 61 -18.70 -9.76 23.75
N SER A 62 -19.49 -8.70 23.58
CA SER A 62 -20.84 -8.81 23.05
C SER A 62 -20.86 -8.48 21.56
N LEU A 63 -21.64 -9.22 20.79
CA LEU A 63 -21.90 -8.89 19.40
C LEU A 63 -22.72 -7.60 19.39
N LYS A 64 -22.22 -6.57 18.71
CA LYS A 64 -23.05 -5.42 18.41
C LYS A 64 -24.00 -5.85 17.30
N ASP A 65 -25.28 -5.93 17.62
CA ASP A 65 -26.32 -6.00 16.59
C ASP A 65 -26.12 -4.78 15.70
N GLY A 66 -25.90 -5.01 14.40
CA GLY A 66 -25.70 -3.92 13.46
C GLY A 66 -26.95 -3.05 13.46
N GLU A 67 -26.82 -1.80 13.92
CA GLU A 67 -27.78 -0.79 13.54
C GLU A 67 -27.61 -0.56 12.03
N GLU A 68 -28.61 -0.97 11.24
CA GLU A 68 -28.73 -0.60 9.82
C GLU A 68 -28.87 0.91 9.63
#